data_AF-A0A923VUK7-F1
#
_entry.id   AF-A0A923VUK7-F1
#
_cell.length_a   1.000
_cell.length_b   1.000
_cell.length_c   1.000
_cell.angle_alpha   90.00
_cell.angle_beta   90.00
_cell.angle_gamma   90.00
#
_symmetry.space_group_name_H-M   'P 1'
#
loop_
_entity.id
_entity.type
_entity.pdbx_description
1 polymer ?
#
loop_
_entity_poly.entity_id
_entity_poly.type
_entity_poly.pdbx_seq_one_letter_code
_entity_poly.pdbx_strand_id
1 'polypeptide(L)'
;MVIFSQLEKKGNLGNQLFQIASTIGIAEKNLVSFAFPNWKYANYFENKLPVISNYKFIVLTEKHFHFHDWEINANENFDLNGWMQTEKYFNKSITNHYFKFNESFADNLKVNHKTLFEKKTILISIRRGDFVGNIDYFQLPILYYILALNNEFPNWRNCNLLFTSDDIGYCKIHFSFLINAFFAENLTAIEQLCLGSLCDDFIISNSTFSWWIAYLGEKSQSKIVHPLHYFDNQKALECSDKDYFPLRWSTFSHLNKKIELKEVTFIIENVNQKIINYKNKFLNIEIINQNFNTNLIFDENFQNDCKFLDYQIFTKQRLLKNKKLIDSFVRNSIENSSTNLIIILDSDHLLSPFFISESIADFIKSQKSISKYELISLGITRKPYFNNVKKHLDIGVLNKVNVKIEILKTFLIFDKTKIDFKIEMCNFKSIKCQNVTFSFSHKPMLYFGIKEKFFWLKFQLFFFNKFYLRLFFKKKKS
;
A
#
# COMPACT_ATOMS: atom_id res chain seq x y z
N MET A 1 39.32 5.84 -24.65
CA MET A 1 38.74 5.24 -23.41
C MET A 1 37.53 6.04 -22.99
N VAL A 2 36.55 5.42 -22.36
CA VAL A 2 35.36 6.10 -21.80
C VAL A 2 35.27 5.87 -20.30
N ILE A 3 34.90 6.89 -19.54
CA ILE A 3 34.72 6.79 -18.08
C ILE A 3 33.43 7.48 -17.65
N PHE A 4 33.10 7.32 -16.37
CA PHE A 4 32.10 8.12 -15.68
C PHE A 4 32.67 8.65 -14.36
N SER A 5 33.30 9.82 -14.37
CA SER A 5 34.03 10.38 -13.21
C SER A 5 33.11 10.83 -12.07
N GLN A 6 31.82 11.03 -12.37
CA GLN A 6 30.79 11.48 -11.42
C GLN A 6 30.13 10.33 -10.65
N LEU A 7 30.66 9.11 -10.74
CA LEU A 7 30.16 7.96 -9.99
C LEU A 7 30.14 8.29 -8.49
N GLU A 8 29.04 7.92 -7.81
CA GLU A 8 28.70 8.28 -6.42
C GLU A 8 28.39 9.74 -6.13
N LYS A 9 28.67 10.66 -7.07
CA LYS A 9 28.36 12.09 -6.93
C LYS A 9 27.02 12.46 -7.57
N LYS A 10 26.53 11.63 -8.50
CA LYS A 10 25.30 11.86 -9.26
C LYS A 10 24.26 10.77 -9.00
N GLY A 11 23.51 10.93 -7.90
CA GLY A 11 22.40 10.07 -7.53
C GLY A 11 22.79 8.82 -6.73
N ASN A 12 21.76 8.10 -6.29
CA ASN A 12 21.88 6.90 -5.45
C ASN A 12 22.19 5.62 -6.26
N LEU A 13 22.31 4.49 -5.57
CA LEU A 13 22.71 3.18 -6.13
C LEU A 13 22.05 2.81 -7.46
N GLY A 14 20.72 2.97 -7.61
CA GLY A 14 20.04 2.68 -8.88
C GLY A 14 20.54 3.53 -10.06
N ASN A 15 20.86 4.80 -9.83
CA ASN A 15 21.44 5.67 -10.86
C ASN A 15 22.88 5.26 -11.18
N GLN A 16 23.65 4.88 -10.16
CA GLN A 16 25.04 4.45 -10.31
C GLN A 16 25.15 3.18 -11.16
N LEU A 17 24.22 2.24 -11.00
CA LEU A 17 24.17 1.03 -11.82
C LEU A 17 23.88 1.35 -13.30
N PHE A 18 22.95 2.29 -13.58
CA PHE A 18 22.73 2.80 -14.94
C PHE A 18 23.99 3.45 -15.51
N GLN A 19 24.65 4.31 -14.74
CA GLN A 19 25.87 4.99 -15.17
C GLN A 19 26.96 4.00 -15.55
N ILE A 20 27.17 2.96 -14.74
CA ILE A 20 28.15 1.90 -15.01
C ILE A 20 27.75 1.08 -16.24
N ALA A 21 26.53 0.53 -16.28
CA ALA A 21 26.09 -0.34 -17.38
C ALA A 21 26.04 0.37 -18.73
N SER A 22 25.55 1.60 -18.76
CA SER A 22 25.52 2.42 -19.98
C SER A 22 26.92 2.79 -20.44
N THR A 23 27.82 3.18 -19.52
CA THR A 23 29.22 3.49 -19.88
C THR A 23 29.92 2.28 -20.49
N ILE A 24 29.74 1.09 -19.89
CA ILE A 24 30.30 -0.16 -20.42
C ILE A 24 29.78 -0.41 -21.84
N GLY A 25 28.46 -0.39 -22.04
CA GLY A 25 27.92 -0.73 -23.34
C GLY A 25 28.17 0.32 -24.43
N ILE A 26 28.24 1.62 -24.07
CA ILE A 26 28.71 2.69 -24.97
C ILE A 26 30.17 2.46 -25.38
N ALA A 27 31.04 2.08 -24.45
CA ALA A 27 32.44 1.81 -24.72
C ALA A 27 32.62 0.58 -25.62
N GLU A 28 31.91 -0.51 -25.31
CA GLU A 28 31.93 -1.75 -26.10
C GLU A 28 31.45 -1.52 -27.53
N LYS A 29 30.33 -0.79 -27.71
CA LYS A 29 29.81 -0.45 -29.04
C LYS A 29 30.84 0.30 -29.89
N ASN A 30 31.61 1.19 -29.27
CA ASN A 30 32.61 2.02 -29.95
C ASN A 30 34.02 1.40 -29.95
N LEU A 31 34.16 0.13 -29.52
CA LEU A 31 35.43 -0.61 -29.50
C LEU A 31 36.55 0.11 -28.71
N VAL A 32 36.18 0.74 -27.58
CA VAL A 32 37.12 1.44 -26.70
C VAL A 32 37.05 0.87 -25.28
N SER A 33 38.16 1.00 -24.53
CA SER A 33 38.19 0.58 -23.13
C SER A 33 37.35 1.48 -22.22
N PHE A 34 36.93 0.94 -21.07
CA PHE A 34 36.23 1.68 -20.02
C PHE A 34 36.91 1.57 -18.66
N ALA A 35 36.68 2.56 -17.79
CA ALA A 35 37.12 2.53 -16.40
C ALA A 35 36.25 3.44 -15.52
N PHE A 36 36.31 3.23 -14.20
CA PHE A 36 35.53 3.99 -13.22
C PHE A 36 36.38 4.45 -12.04
N PRO A 37 35.96 5.50 -11.32
CA PRO A 37 36.47 5.75 -9.97
C PRO A 37 36.22 4.55 -9.06
N ASN A 38 36.93 4.49 -7.93
CA ASN A 38 36.64 3.48 -6.92
C ASN A 38 35.17 3.56 -6.48
N TRP A 39 34.48 2.42 -6.43
CA TRP A 39 33.06 2.33 -6.15
C TRP A 39 32.81 1.52 -4.87
N LYS A 40 32.16 2.13 -3.88
CA LYS A 40 31.91 1.58 -2.55
C LYS A 40 31.13 0.27 -2.56
N TYR A 41 30.34 0.01 -3.61
CA TYR A 41 29.58 -1.23 -3.74
C TYR A 41 30.33 -2.33 -4.51
N ALA A 42 31.54 -2.07 -5.03
CA ALA A 42 32.29 -3.04 -5.84
C ALA A 42 32.63 -4.35 -5.08
N ASN A 43 32.63 -4.33 -3.75
CA ASN A 43 32.92 -5.51 -2.94
C ASN A 43 31.74 -6.46 -2.75
N TYR A 44 30.52 -6.07 -3.14
CA TYR A 44 29.35 -6.93 -3.10
C TYR A 44 29.16 -7.75 -4.39
N PHE A 45 29.95 -7.46 -5.42
CA PHE A 45 29.95 -8.16 -6.70
C PHE A 45 31.20 -9.03 -6.85
N GLU A 46 31.06 -10.15 -7.55
CA GLU A 46 32.13 -11.11 -7.78
C GLU A 46 33.21 -10.51 -8.69
N ASN A 47 32.81 -9.89 -9.78
CA ASN A 47 33.71 -9.36 -10.80
C ASN A 47 34.01 -7.88 -10.56
N LYS A 48 35.29 -7.50 -10.67
CA LYS A 48 35.75 -6.14 -10.38
C LYS A 48 35.75 -5.27 -11.62
N LEU A 49 35.18 -4.08 -11.50
CA LEU A 49 35.24 -3.04 -12.52
C LEU A 49 36.68 -2.53 -12.68
N PRO A 50 37.14 -2.17 -13.89
CA PRO A 50 38.40 -1.48 -14.09
C PRO A 50 38.40 -0.13 -13.38
N VAL A 51 39.42 0.13 -12.54
CA VAL A 51 39.52 1.34 -11.72
C VAL A 51 40.55 2.32 -12.27
N ILE A 52 40.23 3.61 -12.25
CA ILE A 52 41.12 4.72 -12.63
C ILE A 52 41.05 5.85 -11.60
N SER A 53 42.16 6.58 -11.42
CA SER A 53 42.29 7.69 -10.45
C SER A 53 42.56 9.06 -11.09
N ASN A 54 42.94 9.13 -12.36
CA ASN A 54 43.19 10.37 -13.09
C ASN A 54 42.30 10.45 -14.34
N TYR A 55 41.52 11.53 -14.45
CA TYR A 55 40.43 11.62 -15.42
C TYR A 55 40.36 12.99 -16.13
N LYS A 56 41.49 13.48 -16.68
CA LYS A 56 41.52 14.66 -17.56
C LYS A 56 40.98 14.34 -18.96
N PHE A 57 39.70 14.01 -19.04
CA PHE A 57 39.04 13.53 -20.27
C PHE A 57 38.06 14.58 -20.79
N ILE A 58 37.71 14.48 -22.08
CA ILE A 58 36.74 15.37 -22.72
C ILE A 58 35.34 15.01 -22.22
N VAL A 59 34.62 15.98 -21.64
CA VAL A 59 33.28 15.71 -21.09
C VAL A 59 32.24 15.68 -22.21
N LEU A 60 31.48 14.58 -22.29
CA LEU A 60 30.31 14.47 -23.15
C LEU A 60 29.05 14.39 -22.30
N THR A 61 28.11 15.32 -22.52
CA THR A 61 26.88 15.40 -21.72
C THR A 61 25.68 14.83 -22.48
N GLU A 62 24.86 14.06 -21.77
CA GLU A 62 23.62 13.49 -22.28
C GLU A 62 22.69 14.59 -22.79
N LYS A 63 22.26 14.46 -24.04
CA LYS A 63 21.41 15.47 -24.70
C LYS A 63 19.93 15.29 -24.38
N HIS A 64 19.48 14.05 -24.25
CA HIS A 64 18.08 13.70 -24.03
C HIS A 64 17.98 12.52 -23.06
N PHE A 65 16.88 12.46 -22.30
CA PHE A 65 16.63 11.37 -21.35
C PHE A 65 16.41 10.00 -22.03
N HIS A 66 15.80 10.00 -23.22
CA HIS A 66 15.64 8.79 -24.01
C HIS A 66 16.94 8.41 -24.73
N PHE A 67 16.96 7.22 -25.32
CA PHE A 67 18.13 6.74 -26.03
C PHE A 67 18.54 7.68 -27.16
N HIS A 68 19.83 7.98 -27.23
CA HIS A 68 20.47 8.60 -28.38
C HIS A 68 21.82 7.92 -28.60
N ASP A 69 22.31 7.95 -29.83
CA ASP A 69 23.59 7.33 -30.13
C ASP A 69 24.76 8.20 -29.64
N TRP A 70 25.71 7.59 -28.93
CA TRP A 70 26.93 8.25 -28.48
C TRP A 70 28.06 7.93 -29.47
N GLU A 71 28.46 8.95 -30.23
CA GLU A 71 29.61 8.86 -31.12
C GLU A 71 30.89 9.10 -30.31
N ILE A 72 31.70 8.06 -30.14
CA ILE A 72 32.96 8.11 -29.40
C ILE A 72 34.12 7.97 -30.39
N ASN A 73 34.95 9.01 -30.48
CA ASN A 73 36.19 8.94 -31.26
C ASN A 73 37.22 8.05 -30.56
N ALA A 74 37.64 6.96 -31.21
CA ALA A 74 38.58 6.01 -30.62
C ALA A 74 39.97 6.63 -30.31
N ASN A 75 40.32 7.75 -30.94
CA ASN A 75 41.58 8.46 -30.72
C ASN A 75 41.57 9.40 -29.49
N GLU A 76 40.43 9.54 -28.82
CA GLU A 76 40.24 10.45 -27.69
C GLU A 76 39.74 9.71 -26.43
N ASN A 77 39.77 10.43 -25.32
CA ASN A 77 39.34 9.93 -24.02
C ASN A 77 38.18 10.79 -23.52
N PHE A 78 37.06 10.15 -23.18
CA PHE A 78 35.82 10.84 -22.86
C PHE A 78 35.28 10.50 -21.47
N ASP A 79 34.76 11.51 -20.80
CA ASP A 79 34.04 11.39 -19.53
C ASP A 79 32.56 11.64 -19.78
N LEU A 80 31.74 10.61 -19.62
CA LEU A 80 30.31 10.72 -19.82
C LEU A 80 29.66 11.43 -18.64
N ASN A 81 28.71 12.32 -18.93
CA ASN A 81 27.92 13.01 -17.93
C ASN A 81 26.44 12.94 -18.28
N GLY A 82 25.67 12.17 -17.51
CA GLY A 82 24.25 11.94 -17.80
C GLY A 82 23.60 11.03 -16.78
N TRP A 83 22.32 10.78 -16.96
CA TRP A 83 21.56 9.74 -16.28
C TRP A 83 21.66 8.42 -17.06
N MET A 84 21.53 8.47 -18.39
CA MET A 84 21.70 7.32 -19.30
C MET A 84 20.85 6.11 -18.89
N GLN A 85 19.56 6.37 -18.62
CA GLN A 85 18.64 5.43 -17.95
C GLN A 85 17.83 4.60 -18.95
N THR A 86 18.51 3.81 -19.78
CA THR A 86 17.87 2.89 -20.71
C THR A 86 18.72 1.65 -20.95
N GLU A 87 18.08 0.48 -20.96
CA GLU A 87 18.74 -0.80 -21.28
C GLU A 87 19.28 -0.82 -22.72
N LYS A 88 18.84 0.09 -23.60
CA LYS A 88 19.34 0.17 -24.99
C LYS A 88 20.84 0.44 -25.07
N TYR A 89 21.46 0.98 -24.03
CA TYR A 89 22.91 1.12 -23.97
C TYR A 89 23.63 -0.17 -23.56
N PHE A 90 22.96 -1.15 -22.97
CA PHE A 90 23.63 -2.24 -22.28
C PHE A 90 24.09 -3.34 -23.24
N ASN A 91 25.26 -3.90 -22.95
CA ASN A 91 25.56 -5.27 -23.36
C ASN A 91 25.13 -6.21 -22.23
N LYS A 92 24.00 -6.90 -22.40
CA LYS A 92 23.39 -7.74 -21.35
C LYS A 92 24.36 -8.76 -20.75
N SER A 93 25.21 -9.39 -21.56
CA SER A 93 26.17 -10.38 -21.07
C SER A 93 27.23 -9.76 -20.16
N ILE A 94 27.77 -8.60 -20.56
CA ILE A 94 28.82 -7.91 -19.80
C ILE A 94 28.23 -7.25 -18.55
N THR A 95 27.04 -6.64 -18.66
CA THR A 95 26.33 -6.08 -17.51
C THR A 95 26.04 -7.16 -16.46
N ASN A 96 25.56 -8.34 -16.87
CA ASN A 96 25.30 -9.44 -15.95
C ASN A 96 26.59 -10.01 -15.34
N HIS A 97 27.70 -10.00 -16.08
CA HIS A 97 29.00 -10.39 -15.56
C HIS A 97 29.43 -9.46 -14.41
N TYR A 98 29.43 -8.14 -14.60
CA TYR A 98 29.88 -7.19 -13.57
C TYR A 98 28.90 -7.05 -12.41
N PHE A 99 27.61 -7.26 -12.63
CA PHE A 99 26.60 -7.18 -11.57
C PHE A 99 26.18 -8.54 -11.01
N LYS A 100 26.99 -9.58 -11.21
CA LYS A 100 26.84 -10.85 -10.47
C LYS A 100 27.26 -10.62 -9.01
N PHE A 101 26.30 -10.72 -8.09
CA PHE A 101 26.56 -10.64 -6.66
C PHE A 101 27.53 -11.73 -6.20
N ASN A 102 28.35 -11.41 -5.19
CA ASN A 102 29.16 -12.41 -4.50
C ASN A 102 28.24 -13.49 -3.91
N GLU A 103 28.54 -14.76 -4.18
CA GLU A 103 27.69 -15.89 -3.79
C GLU A 103 27.52 -15.99 -2.26
N SER A 104 28.60 -15.81 -1.49
CA SER A 104 28.50 -15.87 -0.02
C SER A 104 27.68 -14.73 0.58
N PHE A 105 27.71 -13.55 -0.05
CA PHE A 105 26.86 -12.42 0.35
C PHE A 105 25.38 -12.71 0.06
N ALA A 106 25.06 -13.21 -1.14
CA ALA A 106 23.69 -13.56 -1.52
C ALA A 106 23.13 -14.72 -0.69
N ASP A 107 23.93 -15.76 -0.46
CA ASP A 107 23.53 -16.93 0.32
C ASP A 107 23.27 -16.57 1.78
N ASN A 108 24.11 -15.72 2.39
CA ASN A 108 23.89 -15.25 3.76
C ASN A 108 22.54 -14.52 3.89
N LEU A 109 22.22 -13.62 2.96
CA LEU A 109 20.92 -12.94 2.93
C LEU A 109 19.77 -13.93 2.75
N LYS A 110 19.91 -14.90 1.83
CA LYS A 110 18.88 -15.92 1.59
C LYS A 110 18.64 -16.80 2.82
N VAL A 111 19.69 -17.18 3.54
CA VAL A 111 19.60 -17.97 4.78
C VAL A 111 18.92 -17.17 5.90
N ASN A 112 19.30 -15.90 6.09
CA ASN A 112 18.70 -15.03 7.09
C ASN A 112 17.21 -14.73 6.82
N HIS A 113 16.79 -14.85 5.56
CA HIS A 113 15.41 -14.67 5.12
C HIS A 113 14.80 -15.96 4.56
N LYS A 114 15.19 -17.13 5.07
CA LYS A 114 14.76 -18.42 4.52
C LYS A 114 13.24 -18.55 4.35
N THR A 115 12.47 -18.10 5.33
CA THR A 115 10.99 -18.19 5.33
C THR A 115 10.35 -17.40 4.19
N LEU A 116 10.97 -16.31 3.74
CA LEU A 116 10.52 -15.55 2.58
C LEU A 116 10.57 -16.41 1.31
N PHE A 117 11.58 -17.25 1.15
CA PHE A 117 11.82 -18.03 -0.07
C PHE A 117 11.29 -19.48 -0.02
N GLU A 118 10.47 -19.82 0.98
CA GLU A 118 9.79 -21.13 1.04
C GLU A 118 8.65 -21.25 0.00
N LYS A 119 8.21 -20.13 -0.56
CA LYS A 119 7.19 -20.05 -1.61
C LYS A 119 7.68 -19.16 -2.74
N LYS A 120 6.97 -19.17 -3.87
CA LYS A 120 7.15 -18.17 -4.92
C LYS A 120 7.05 -16.77 -4.31
N THR A 121 7.96 -15.88 -4.69
CA THR A 121 8.06 -14.54 -4.12
C THR A 121 7.72 -13.47 -5.15
N ILE A 122 6.85 -12.54 -4.76
CA ILE A 122 6.52 -11.35 -5.54
C ILE A 122 7.10 -10.14 -4.80
N LEU A 123 8.03 -9.44 -5.42
CA LEU A 123 8.57 -8.20 -4.89
C LEU A 123 7.66 -7.03 -5.24
N ILE A 124 7.34 -6.20 -4.25
CA ILE A 124 6.57 -4.96 -4.42
C ILE A 124 7.45 -3.80 -3.94
N SER A 125 7.98 -3.03 -4.89
CA SER A 125 8.88 -1.91 -4.58
C SER A 125 8.14 -0.59 -4.62
N ILE A 126 8.01 0.05 -3.46
CA ILE A 126 7.28 1.32 -3.27
C ILE A 126 8.28 2.45 -3.09
N ARG A 127 8.19 3.52 -3.89
CA ARG A 127 9.02 4.73 -3.74
C ARG A 127 8.17 5.88 -3.21
N ARG A 128 8.63 6.52 -2.12
CA ARG A 128 7.98 7.68 -1.52
C ARG A 128 8.97 8.83 -1.32
N GLY A 129 9.96 8.65 -0.46
CA GLY A 129 10.91 9.65 0.05
C GLY A 129 10.94 11.00 -0.69
N ASP A 130 11.88 11.13 -1.64
CA ASP A 130 12.11 12.33 -2.46
C ASP A 130 11.08 12.56 -3.57
N PHE A 131 10.16 11.61 -3.79
CA PHE A 131 9.06 11.74 -4.74
C PHE A 131 7.86 12.46 -4.12
N VAL A 132 7.68 12.37 -2.79
CA VAL A 132 6.56 13.02 -2.10
C VAL A 132 6.69 14.54 -2.20
N GLY A 133 5.75 15.16 -2.93
CA GLY A 133 5.73 16.61 -3.15
C GLY A 133 6.71 17.11 -4.21
N ASN A 134 7.35 16.20 -4.95
CA ASN A 134 8.15 16.55 -6.11
C ASN A 134 7.24 16.72 -7.33
N ILE A 135 7.37 17.84 -8.04
CA ILE A 135 6.53 18.17 -9.20
C ILE A 135 6.96 17.47 -10.49
N ASP A 136 8.19 16.97 -10.53
CA ASP A 136 8.80 16.37 -11.72
C ASP A 136 8.51 14.88 -11.85
N TYR A 137 8.35 14.18 -10.74
CA TYR A 137 8.17 12.72 -10.72
C TYR A 137 6.72 12.34 -10.43
N PHE A 138 6.22 11.36 -11.18
CA PHE A 138 4.88 10.85 -10.94
C PHE A 138 4.84 10.06 -9.63
N GLN A 139 4.17 10.60 -8.61
CA GLN A 139 4.03 9.92 -7.32
C GLN A 139 2.93 8.85 -7.39
N LEU A 140 3.32 7.57 -7.41
CA LEU A 140 2.38 6.46 -7.49
C LEU A 140 1.47 6.36 -6.26
N PRO A 141 0.13 6.29 -6.44
CA PRO A 141 -0.79 6.06 -5.34
C PRO A 141 -0.74 4.60 -4.90
N ILE A 142 -1.15 4.32 -3.65
CA ILE A 142 -1.25 2.93 -3.14
C ILE A 142 -2.12 2.04 -4.04
N LEU A 143 -3.13 2.62 -4.67
CA LEU A 143 -4.07 1.95 -5.56
C LEU A 143 -3.38 1.29 -6.77
N TYR A 144 -2.28 1.85 -7.26
CA TYR A 144 -1.47 1.21 -8.31
C TYR A 144 -1.01 -0.18 -7.87
N TYR A 145 -0.37 -0.28 -6.70
CA TYR A 145 0.19 -1.53 -6.20
C TYR A 145 -0.92 -2.55 -5.89
N ILE A 146 -2.03 -2.12 -5.29
CA ILE A 146 -3.16 -3.00 -4.95
C ILE A 146 -3.79 -3.57 -6.22
N LEU A 147 -4.06 -2.72 -7.22
CA LEU A 147 -4.68 -3.16 -8.45
C LEU A 147 -3.72 -3.99 -9.29
N ALA A 148 -2.44 -3.62 -9.40
CA ALA A 148 -1.44 -4.43 -10.09
C ALA A 148 -1.35 -5.83 -9.46
N LEU A 149 -1.28 -5.93 -8.13
CA LEU A 149 -1.24 -7.21 -7.43
C LEU A 149 -2.47 -8.08 -7.73
N ASN A 150 -3.67 -7.50 -7.62
CA ASN A 150 -4.91 -8.27 -7.81
C ASN A 150 -5.18 -8.67 -9.27
N ASN A 151 -4.80 -7.82 -10.25
CA ASN A 151 -5.07 -8.09 -11.66
C ASN A 151 -3.98 -8.95 -12.31
N GLU A 152 -2.71 -8.69 -11.96
CA GLU A 152 -1.58 -9.32 -12.62
C GLU A 152 -1.15 -10.62 -11.93
N PHE A 153 -1.51 -10.82 -10.66
CA PHE A 153 -1.10 -11.98 -9.86
C PHE A 153 -2.29 -12.64 -9.15
N PRO A 154 -3.21 -13.32 -9.87
CA PRO A 154 -4.43 -13.88 -9.26
C PRO A 154 -4.17 -14.86 -8.11
N ASN A 155 -3.01 -15.53 -8.11
CA ASN A 155 -2.59 -16.48 -7.08
C ASN A 155 -1.67 -15.88 -6.00
N TRP A 156 -1.58 -14.54 -5.88
CA TRP A 156 -0.65 -13.89 -4.96
C TRP A 156 -0.79 -14.33 -3.50
N ARG A 157 -1.98 -14.78 -3.09
CA ARG A 157 -2.24 -15.31 -1.73
C ARG A 157 -1.47 -16.59 -1.41
N ASN A 158 -1.03 -17.32 -2.44
CA ASN A 158 -0.17 -18.51 -2.31
C ASN A 158 1.33 -18.17 -2.44
N CYS A 159 1.66 -16.91 -2.71
CA CYS A 159 3.02 -16.40 -2.79
C CYS A 159 3.40 -15.68 -1.48
N ASN A 160 4.68 -15.48 -1.26
CA ASN A 160 5.17 -14.50 -0.29
C ASN A 160 5.37 -13.15 -0.99
N LEU A 161 5.02 -12.06 -0.30
CA LEU A 161 5.15 -10.70 -0.81
C LEU A 161 6.32 -10.01 -0.10
N LEU A 162 7.37 -9.64 -0.82
CA LEU A 162 8.47 -8.84 -0.26
C LEU A 162 8.26 -7.37 -0.59
N PHE A 163 8.10 -6.53 0.43
CA PHE A 163 8.00 -5.08 0.28
C PHE A 163 9.36 -4.42 0.49
N THR A 164 9.82 -3.68 -0.52
CA THR A 164 10.98 -2.77 -0.44
C THR A 164 10.53 -1.33 -0.57
N SER A 165 11.09 -0.43 0.23
CA SER A 165 10.72 0.98 0.21
C SER A 165 11.73 1.85 0.96
N ASP A 166 11.83 3.12 0.56
CA ASP A 166 12.47 4.16 1.37
C ASP A 166 11.58 4.64 2.55
N ASP A 167 10.34 4.15 2.60
CA ASP A 167 9.40 4.31 3.69
C ASP A 167 8.67 2.98 3.99
N ILE A 168 9.30 2.13 4.81
CA ILE A 168 8.72 0.84 5.23
C ILE A 168 7.50 1.04 6.14
N GLY A 169 7.47 2.12 6.94
CA GLY A 169 6.32 2.43 7.79
C GLY A 169 5.04 2.65 6.98
N TYR A 170 5.16 3.35 5.85
CA TYR A 170 4.08 3.53 4.88
C TYR A 170 3.56 2.17 4.37
N CYS A 171 4.46 1.26 4.00
CA CYS A 171 4.09 -0.09 3.52
C CYS A 171 3.34 -0.87 4.60
N LYS A 172 3.81 -0.84 5.85
CA LYS A 172 3.18 -1.57 6.96
C LYS A 172 1.73 -1.12 7.21
N ILE A 173 1.42 0.18 7.08
CA ILE A 173 0.04 0.66 7.21
C ILE A 173 -0.89 -0.03 6.20
N HIS A 174 -0.40 -0.25 4.98
CA HIS A 174 -1.23 -0.81 3.92
C HIS A 174 -1.24 -2.32 3.85
N PHE A 175 -0.19 -3.01 4.30
CA PHE A 175 0.02 -4.43 3.99
C PHE A 175 0.32 -5.33 5.20
N SER A 176 0.59 -4.78 6.39
CA SER A 176 1.00 -5.61 7.56
C SER A 176 -0.08 -6.56 8.08
N PHE A 177 -1.33 -6.37 7.68
CA PHE A 177 -2.43 -7.29 8.02
C PHE A 177 -2.37 -8.62 7.24
N LEU A 178 -1.53 -8.71 6.21
CA LEU A 178 -1.36 -9.91 5.40
C LEU A 178 -0.35 -10.86 6.04
N ILE A 179 -0.76 -12.12 6.23
CA ILE A 179 0.10 -13.16 6.80
C ILE A 179 1.32 -13.50 5.92
N ASN A 180 1.24 -13.25 4.62
CA ASN A 180 2.28 -13.52 3.64
C ASN A 180 3.10 -12.27 3.25
N ALA A 181 2.99 -11.17 4.00
CA ALA A 181 3.78 -9.96 3.78
C ALA A 181 5.09 -9.96 4.59
N PHE A 182 6.20 -9.71 3.88
CA PHE A 182 7.55 -9.55 4.41
C PHE A 182 8.03 -8.15 4.07
N PHE A 183 8.74 -7.50 4.99
CA PHE A 183 9.23 -6.13 4.81
C PHE A 183 10.76 -6.13 4.89
N ALA A 184 11.41 -5.52 3.89
CA ALA A 184 12.88 -5.41 3.83
C ALA A 184 13.39 -4.32 4.81
N GLU A 185 13.14 -4.52 6.10
CA GLU A 185 13.53 -3.59 7.16
C GLU A 185 14.94 -3.88 7.68
N ASN A 186 15.63 -2.83 8.14
CA ASN A 186 17.00 -2.92 8.66
C ASN A 186 18.03 -3.46 7.66
N LEU A 187 17.75 -3.37 6.37
CA LEU A 187 18.66 -3.73 5.29
C LEU A 187 19.18 -2.48 4.58
N THR A 188 20.48 -2.44 4.31
CA THR A 188 21.11 -1.43 3.45
C THR A 188 20.59 -1.53 2.01
N ALA A 189 20.78 -0.48 1.21
CA ALA A 189 20.33 -0.47 -0.18
C ALA A 189 20.91 -1.62 -1.02
N ILE A 190 22.17 -2.03 -0.78
CA ILE A 190 22.80 -3.13 -1.51
C ILE A 190 22.26 -4.50 -1.07
N GLU A 191 21.95 -4.66 0.22
CA GLU A 191 21.29 -5.87 0.73
C GLU A 191 19.86 -5.99 0.21
N GLN A 192 19.10 -4.88 0.16
CA GLN A 192 17.76 -4.87 -0.45
C GLN A 192 17.81 -5.19 -1.95
N LEU A 193 18.80 -4.65 -2.67
CA LEU A 193 19.00 -4.95 -4.09
C LEU A 193 19.28 -6.44 -4.32
N CYS A 194 20.21 -7.00 -3.53
CA CYS A 194 20.57 -8.42 -3.60
C CYS A 194 19.39 -9.31 -3.20
N LEU A 195 18.78 -9.10 -2.04
CA LEU A 195 17.63 -9.87 -1.57
C LEU A 195 16.46 -9.81 -2.56
N GLY A 196 16.18 -8.62 -3.11
CA GLY A 196 15.14 -8.42 -4.10
C GLY A 196 15.42 -9.12 -5.43
N SER A 197 16.69 -9.18 -5.87
CA SER A 197 17.07 -9.91 -7.09
C SER A 197 16.84 -11.43 -6.99
N LEU A 198 16.68 -11.98 -5.78
CA LEU A 198 16.36 -13.39 -5.60
C LEU A 198 14.87 -13.70 -5.86
N CYS A 199 14.00 -12.67 -5.90
CA CYS A 199 12.56 -12.85 -6.08
C CYS A 199 12.17 -13.37 -7.46
N ASP A 200 10.93 -13.85 -7.61
CA ASP A 200 10.46 -14.49 -8.85
C ASP A 200 9.70 -13.53 -9.77
N ASP A 201 8.84 -12.70 -9.20
CA ASP A 201 8.03 -11.71 -9.92
C ASP A 201 8.11 -10.34 -9.25
N PHE A 202 7.71 -9.28 -9.96
CA PHE A 202 7.95 -7.91 -9.55
C PHE A 202 6.78 -6.98 -9.89
N ILE A 203 6.40 -6.14 -8.93
CA ILE A 203 5.63 -4.91 -9.12
C ILE A 203 6.55 -3.77 -8.70
N ILE A 204 7.01 -2.98 -9.67
CA ILE A 204 8.00 -1.94 -9.43
C ILE A 204 7.38 -0.54 -9.46
N SER A 205 8.05 0.40 -8.81
CA SER A 205 7.81 1.84 -8.96
C SER A 205 8.58 2.42 -10.15
N ASN A 206 8.33 3.67 -10.48
CA ASN A 206 9.10 4.50 -11.40
C ASN A 206 10.45 4.98 -10.81
N SER A 207 11.10 4.18 -9.96
CA SER A 207 12.43 4.50 -9.43
C SER A 207 13.52 3.69 -10.12
N THR A 208 14.72 4.24 -10.26
CA THR A 208 15.89 3.51 -10.77
C THR A 208 16.28 2.34 -9.88
N PHE A 209 16.06 2.46 -8.57
CA PHE A 209 16.33 1.37 -7.64
C PHE A 209 15.39 0.17 -7.88
N SER A 210 14.08 0.41 -8.01
CA SER A 210 13.12 -0.64 -8.33
C SER A 210 13.38 -1.27 -9.71
N TRP A 211 13.77 -0.44 -10.69
CA TRP A 211 14.15 -0.91 -12.02
C TRP A 211 15.31 -1.92 -11.95
N TRP A 212 16.39 -1.58 -11.23
CA TRP A 212 17.55 -2.45 -11.09
C TRP A 212 17.28 -3.71 -10.29
N ILE A 213 16.43 -3.64 -9.25
CA ILE A 213 15.98 -4.86 -8.54
C ILE A 213 15.34 -5.84 -9.53
N ALA A 214 14.40 -5.37 -10.35
CA ALA A 214 13.71 -6.22 -11.31
C ALA A 214 14.64 -6.71 -12.42
N TYR A 215 15.52 -5.86 -12.95
CA TYR A 215 16.48 -6.26 -13.99
C TYR A 215 17.43 -7.37 -13.51
N LEU A 216 17.99 -7.24 -12.31
CA LEU A 216 18.92 -8.23 -11.76
C LEU A 216 18.21 -9.53 -11.35
N GLY A 217 16.94 -9.45 -10.95
CA GLY A 217 16.14 -10.62 -10.58
C GLY A 217 15.32 -11.24 -11.71
N GLU A 218 15.41 -10.69 -12.91
CA GLU A 218 14.63 -11.15 -14.06
C GLU A 218 15.06 -12.54 -14.51
N LYS A 219 14.12 -13.49 -14.45
CA LYS A 219 14.24 -14.86 -14.98
C LYS A 219 13.36 -15.01 -16.22
N SER A 220 13.55 -16.07 -16.99
CA SER A 220 12.74 -16.36 -18.21
C SER A 220 11.23 -16.39 -17.98
N GLN A 221 10.81 -16.79 -16.78
CA GLN A 221 9.40 -16.90 -16.37
C GLN A 221 8.93 -15.75 -15.47
N SER A 222 9.76 -14.75 -15.21
CA SER A 222 9.43 -13.64 -14.33
C SER A 222 8.34 -12.77 -14.95
N LYS A 223 7.34 -12.43 -14.15
CA LYS A 223 6.39 -11.36 -14.51
C LYS A 223 6.81 -10.06 -13.83
N ILE A 224 7.13 -9.05 -14.63
CA ILE A 224 7.54 -7.72 -14.15
C ILE A 224 6.51 -6.69 -14.59
N VAL A 225 5.90 -6.02 -13.61
CA VAL A 225 4.85 -5.02 -13.79
C VAL A 225 5.38 -3.65 -13.38
N HIS A 226 5.28 -2.68 -14.29
CA HIS A 226 5.75 -1.31 -14.07
C HIS A 226 4.64 -0.27 -14.35
N PRO A 227 4.77 0.96 -13.82
CA PRO A 227 3.76 1.99 -14.02
C PRO A 227 3.82 2.59 -15.43
N LEU A 228 2.75 3.30 -15.79
CA LEU A 228 2.66 3.99 -17.08
C LEU A 228 3.57 5.21 -17.20
N HIS A 229 3.80 5.93 -16.11
CA HIS A 229 4.48 7.22 -16.13
C HIS A 229 5.71 7.22 -15.23
N TYR A 230 6.81 7.79 -15.73
CA TYR A 230 7.98 8.14 -14.94
C TYR A 230 7.90 9.57 -14.44
N PHE A 231 7.76 10.53 -15.36
CA PHE A 231 7.67 11.97 -15.07
C PHE A 231 6.23 12.45 -14.96
N ASP A 232 6.06 13.61 -14.32
CA ASP A 232 4.79 14.32 -14.19
C ASP A 232 4.87 15.73 -14.78
N ASN A 233 3.70 16.33 -15.04
CA ASN A 233 3.53 17.73 -15.43
C ASN A 233 4.46 18.18 -16.58
N GLN A 234 5.09 19.35 -16.42
CA GLN A 234 6.00 19.93 -17.41
C GLN A 234 7.19 19.00 -17.72
N LYS A 235 7.66 18.24 -16.72
CA LYS A 235 8.81 17.36 -16.92
C LYS A 235 8.50 16.23 -17.91
N ALA A 236 7.27 15.73 -17.92
CA ALA A 236 6.82 14.73 -18.90
C ALA A 236 6.80 15.27 -20.35
N LEU A 237 6.66 16.59 -20.53
CA LEU A 237 6.73 17.23 -21.86
C LEU A 237 8.18 17.41 -22.32
N GLU A 238 9.12 17.63 -21.39
CA GLU A 238 10.53 17.86 -21.67
C GLU A 238 11.34 16.56 -21.80
N CYS A 239 11.00 15.55 -21.00
CA CYS A 239 11.74 14.31 -20.87
C CYS A 239 10.87 13.13 -21.31
N SER A 240 11.18 12.56 -22.47
CA SER A 240 10.53 11.34 -22.95
C SER A 240 11.11 10.10 -22.26
N ASP A 241 10.28 9.37 -21.51
CA ASP A 241 10.61 8.12 -20.81
C ASP A 241 10.33 6.85 -21.65
N LYS A 242 10.11 7.00 -22.96
CA LYS A 242 9.72 5.93 -23.90
C LYS A 242 10.66 4.72 -23.94
N ASP A 243 11.92 4.91 -23.55
CA ASP A 243 12.97 3.89 -23.58
C ASP A 243 13.43 3.47 -22.17
N TYR A 244 12.77 3.98 -21.12
CA TYR A 244 13.19 3.75 -19.74
C TYR A 244 12.89 2.31 -19.29
N PHE A 245 11.67 1.84 -19.52
CA PHE A 245 11.29 0.46 -19.22
C PHE A 245 11.52 -0.46 -20.43
N PRO A 246 12.08 -1.66 -20.23
CA PRO A 246 12.19 -2.67 -21.29
C PRO A 246 10.82 -3.07 -21.85
N LEU A 247 10.72 -3.19 -23.18
CA LEU A 247 9.47 -3.56 -23.87
C LEU A 247 8.90 -4.93 -23.47
N ARG A 248 9.74 -5.81 -22.90
CA ARG A 248 9.34 -7.14 -22.42
C ARG A 248 8.63 -7.09 -21.07
N TRP A 249 8.72 -5.98 -20.33
CA TRP A 249 8.00 -5.80 -19.06
C TRP A 249 6.58 -5.32 -19.33
N SER A 250 5.66 -5.67 -18.44
CA SER A 250 4.24 -5.36 -18.59
C SER A 250 3.90 -4.01 -17.96
N THR A 251 3.36 -3.09 -18.74
CA THR A 251 2.84 -1.83 -18.22
C THR A 251 1.49 -2.02 -17.55
N PHE A 252 1.29 -1.48 -16.35
CA PHE A 252 -0.01 -1.43 -15.69
C PHE A 252 -0.48 0.01 -15.45
N SER A 253 -1.64 0.34 -16.01
CA SER A 253 -2.32 1.61 -15.75
C SER A 253 -3.41 1.43 -14.69
N HIS A 254 -3.31 2.24 -13.62
CA HIS A 254 -4.30 2.36 -12.56
C HIS A 254 -5.24 3.57 -12.79
N LEU A 255 -4.96 4.41 -13.78
CA LEU A 255 -5.75 5.60 -14.06
C LEU A 255 -7.20 5.22 -14.37
N ASN A 256 -8.14 5.96 -13.79
CA ASN A 256 -9.59 5.72 -13.90
C ASN A 256 -10.05 4.32 -13.44
N LYS A 257 -9.20 3.58 -12.71
CA LYS A 257 -9.57 2.30 -12.09
C LYS A 257 -9.77 2.48 -10.58
N LYS A 258 -10.70 1.70 -10.03
CA LYS A 258 -10.97 1.58 -8.60
C LYS A 258 -11.15 0.10 -8.26
N ILE A 259 -11.14 -0.22 -6.98
CA ILE A 259 -11.49 -1.57 -6.50
C ILE A 259 -12.99 -1.77 -6.67
N GLU A 260 -13.38 -2.85 -7.36
CA GLU A 260 -14.78 -3.15 -7.67
C GLU A 260 -15.51 -3.75 -6.46
N LEU A 261 -16.48 -3.01 -5.92
CA LEU A 261 -17.35 -3.41 -4.81
C LEU A 261 -18.82 -2.99 -5.09
N LYS A 262 -19.30 -3.23 -6.31
CA LYS A 262 -20.63 -2.81 -6.78
C LYS A 262 -21.78 -3.40 -5.97
N GLU A 263 -21.58 -4.60 -5.41
CA GLU A 263 -22.58 -5.29 -4.57
C GLU A 263 -22.50 -4.90 -3.09
N VAL A 264 -21.72 -3.88 -2.77
CA VAL A 264 -21.48 -3.41 -1.40
C VAL A 264 -22.06 -2.02 -1.23
N THR A 265 -22.74 -1.81 -0.10
CA THR A 265 -23.14 -0.47 0.36
C THR A 265 -22.38 -0.15 1.64
N PHE A 266 -21.60 0.92 1.62
CA PHE A 266 -20.98 1.50 2.80
C PHE A 266 -21.95 2.47 3.49
N ILE A 267 -22.09 2.32 4.80
CA ILE A 267 -22.80 3.25 5.68
C ILE A 267 -21.74 3.85 6.61
N ILE A 268 -21.55 5.17 6.55
CA ILE A 268 -20.60 5.85 7.44
C ILE A 268 -21.35 6.47 8.61
N GLU A 269 -21.16 5.88 9.79
CA GLU A 269 -21.81 6.28 11.04
C GLU A 269 -20.95 7.21 11.89
N ASN A 270 -21.60 8.16 12.56
CA ASN A 270 -21.00 8.96 13.62
C ASN A 270 -21.36 8.34 14.98
N VAL A 271 -20.38 7.77 15.68
CA VAL A 271 -20.59 7.22 17.03
C VAL A 271 -20.70 8.34 18.08
N ASN A 272 -20.21 9.56 17.80
CA ASN A 272 -20.21 10.70 18.73
C ASN A 272 -20.58 12.04 18.05
N GLN A 273 -21.39 12.87 18.71
CA GLN A 273 -21.99 14.10 18.14
C GLN A 273 -21.08 15.35 18.22
N LYS A 274 -19.75 15.18 18.32
CA LYS A 274 -18.82 16.32 18.43
C LYS A 274 -18.41 16.85 17.05
N ILE A 275 -18.14 18.16 16.94
CA ILE A 275 -17.70 18.84 15.69
C ILE A 275 -16.48 18.16 15.04
N ILE A 276 -15.55 17.60 15.84
CA ILE A 276 -14.36 16.88 15.37
C ILE A 276 -14.73 15.68 14.48
N ASN A 277 -15.88 15.04 14.73
CA ASN A 277 -16.30 13.84 14.02
C ASN A 277 -16.83 14.14 12.61
N TYR A 278 -17.22 15.39 12.32
CA TYR A 278 -17.66 15.78 10.97
C TYR A 278 -16.51 15.70 9.96
N LYS A 279 -15.34 16.25 10.30
CA LYS A 279 -14.15 16.18 9.46
C LYS A 279 -13.75 14.71 9.19
N ASN A 280 -13.87 13.85 10.19
CA ASN A 280 -13.51 12.44 10.08
C ASN A 280 -14.39 11.67 9.11
N LYS A 281 -15.71 11.92 9.17
CA LYS A 281 -16.68 11.35 8.26
C LYS A 281 -16.43 11.78 6.81
N PHE A 282 -16.18 13.07 6.58
CA PHE A 282 -15.84 13.61 5.26
C PHE A 282 -14.63 12.90 4.63
N LEU A 283 -13.56 12.73 5.41
CA LEU A 283 -12.35 12.06 4.92
C LEU A 283 -12.58 10.59 4.56
N ASN A 284 -13.41 9.87 5.34
CA ASN A 284 -13.80 8.51 4.99
C ASN A 284 -14.59 8.46 3.68
N ILE A 285 -15.51 9.41 3.45
CA ILE A 285 -16.25 9.53 2.19
C ILE A 285 -15.28 9.73 1.02
N GLU A 286 -14.33 10.67 1.14
CA GLU A 286 -13.34 10.94 0.08
C GLU A 286 -12.46 9.71 -0.21
N ILE A 287 -11.93 9.06 0.83
CA ILE A 287 -11.10 7.86 0.67
C ILE A 287 -11.88 6.72 0.03
N ILE A 288 -13.13 6.47 0.47
CA ILE A 288 -13.95 5.42 -0.14
C ILE A 288 -14.23 5.74 -1.61
N ASN A 289 -14.68 6.96 -1.89
CA ASN A 289 -14.98 7.38 -3.25
C ASN A 289 -13.75 7.34 -4.16
N GLN A 290 -12.57 7.71 -3.68
CA GLN A 290 -11.35 7.65 -4.48
C GLN A 290 -10.93 6.22 -4.84
N ASN A 291 -11.13 5.27 -3.91
CA ASN A 291 -10.54 3.93 -4.03
C ASN A 291 -11.52 2.84 -4.50
N PHE A 292 -12.83 3.04 -4.39
CA PHE A 292 -13.82 1.98 -4.66
C PHE A 292 -14.91 2.41 -5.65
N ASN A 293 -15.35 1.45 -6.47
CA ASN A 293 -16.62 1.49 -7.20
C ASN A 293 -17.68 0.79 -6.33
N THR A 294 -18.43 1.56 -5.55
CA THR A 294 -19.34 1.03 -4.51
C THR A 294 -20.49 1.99 -4.23
N ASN A 295 -21.52 1.53 -3.52
CA ASN A 295 -22.61 2.39 -3.04
C ASN A 295 -22.25 2.99 -1.68
N LEU A 296 -22.61 4.24 -1.45
CA LEU A 296 -22.30 4.95 -0.21
C LEU A 296 -23.55 5.67 0.33
N ILE A 297 -23.88 5.43 1.60
CA ILE A 297 -24.96 6.10 2.32
C ILE A 297 -24.38 6.86 3.50
N PHE A 298 -24.73 8.14 3.60
CA PHE A 298 -24.35 9.02 4.69
C PHE A 298 -25.43 10.10 4.92
N ASP A 299 -25.58 10.55 6.16
CA ASP A 299 -26.50 11.65 6.55
C ASP A 299 -26.31 12.96 5.73
N GLU A 300 -27.42 13.53 5.23
CA GLU A 300 -27.55 14.68 4.30
C GLU A 300 -26.95 16.01 4.80
N ASN A 301 -26.70 16.18 6.10
CA ASN A 301 -26.16 17.44 6.65
C ASN A 301 -24.73 17.80 6.17
N PHE A 302 -24.20 17.09 5.18
CA PHE A 302 -22.87 17.22 4.57
C PHE A 302 -22.85 17.88 3.18
N GLN A 303 -24.00 18.14 2.55
CA GLN A 303 -24.03 18.63 1.16
C GLN A 303 -23.32 19.98 0.93
N ASN A 304 -23.34 20.88 1.91
CA ASN A 304 -22.83 22.25 1.70
C ASN A 304 -21.30 22.37 1.67
N ASP A 305 -20.55 21.35 2.11
CA ASP A 305 -19.08 21.34 2.15
C ASP A 305 -18.44 20.38 1.12
N CYS A 306 -19.24 19.57 0.42
CA CYS A 306 -18.78 18.61 -0.60
C CYS A 306 -18.93 19.22 -2.01
N LYS A 307 -17.85 19.77 -2.58
CA LYS A 307 -17.88 20.44 -3.91
C LYS A 307 -17.82 19.50 -5.12
N PHE A 308 -17.65 18.21 -4.91
CA PHE A 308 -17.62 17.21 -5.96
C PHE A 308 -18.45 16.06 -5.45
N LEU A 309 -19.53 15.66 -6.14
CA LEU A 309 -20.07 14.29 -6.21
C LEU A 309 -21.49 14.30 -6.81
N ASP A 310 -21.69 13.53 -7.87
CA ASP A 310 -23.02 13.08 -8.31
C ASP A 310 -23.45 11.90 -7.41
N TYR A 311 -24.49 12.08 -6.59
CA TYR A 311 -25.07 11.02 -5.77
C TYR A 311 -26.59 10.94 -5.91
N GLN A 312 -27.15 9.74 -5.75
CA GLN A 312 -28.58 9.55 -5.49
C GLN A 312 -28.85 9.69 -3.98
N ILE A 313 -29.71 10.64 -3.62
CA ILE A 313 -30.04 11.04 -2.24
C ILE A 313 -31.23 10.20 -1.75
N PHE A 314 -31.12 9.62 -0.55
CA PHE A 314 -32.29 9.10 0.17
C PHE A 314 -32.36 9.64 1.61
N THR A 315 -33.29 10.58 1.78
CA THR A 315 -34.06 10.98 2.98
C THR A 315 -33.52 12.07 3.93
N LYS A 316 -34.16 13.24 3.79
CA LYS A 316 -34.39 14.37 4.70
C LYS A 316 -34.71 13.93 6.14
N GLN A 317 -33.77 14.07 7.08
CA GLN A 317 -34.12 14.23 8.51
C GLN A 317 -33.24 15.26 9.23
N ARG A 318 -33.92 16.15 9.94
CA ARG A 318 -33.41 17.33 10.66
C ARG A 318 -32.66 16.87 11.93
N LEU A 319 -31.40 17.30 12.09
CA LEU A 319 -30.50 16.99 13.22
C LEU A 319 -31.17 17.16 14.59
N LEU A 320 -31.37 16.06 15.33
CA LEU A 320 -31.78 16.08 16.75
C LEU A 320 -31.04 15.02 17.59
N LYS A 321 -30.63 15.44 18.80
CA LYS A 321 -29.59 14.92 19.71
C LYS A 321 -29.80 13.51 20.34
N ASN A 322 -30.49 12.55 19.72
CA ASN A 322 -30.92 11.32 20.43
C ASN A 322 -30.30 10.00 19.92
N LYS A 323 -29.84 9.14 20.84
CA LYS A 323 -29.29 7.79 20.59
C LYS A 323 -30.27 6.86 19.83
N LYS A 324 -31.58 7.02 20.06
CA LYS A 324 -32.64 6.30 19.33
C LYS A 324 -32.67 6.61 17.82
N LEU A 325 -32.16 7.77 17.39
CA LEU A 325 -32.13 8.17 15.97
C LEU A 325 -30.91 7.62 15.23
N ILE A 326 -29.77 7.36 15.89
CA ILE A 326 -28.64 6.63 15.26
C ILE A 326 -29.11 5.24 14.86
N ASP A 327 -29.76 4.51 15.77
CA ASP A 327 -30.37 3.22 15.46
C ASP A 327 -31.41 3.32 14.33
N SER A 328 -32.13 4.46 14.20
CA SER A 328 -33.08 4.70 13.11
C SER A 328 -32.41 5.00 11.77
N PHE A 329 -31.35 5.80 11.75
CA PHE A 329 -30.60 6.13 10.53
C PHE A 329 -30.00 4.86 9.93
N VAL A 330 -29.37 4.04 10.76
CA VAL A 330 -28.75 2.78 10.34
C VAL A 330 -29.80 1.82 9.81
N ARG A 331 -30.93 1.67 10.51
CA ARG A 331 -32.06 0.86 10.04
C ARG A 331 -32.60 1.35 8.70
N ASN A 332 -32.92 2.63 8.58
CA ASN A 332 -33.43 3.22 7.33
C ASN A 332 -32.40 3.08 6.20
N SER A 333 -31.12 3.27 6.48
CA SER A 333 -30.03 3.11 5.50
C SER A 333 -29.92 1.67 5.02
N ILE A 334 -30.07 0.70 5.92
CA ILE A 334 -30.10 -0.72 5.56
C ILE A 334 -31.33 -1.04 4.71
N GLU A 335 -32.52 -0.57 5.11
CA GLU A 335 -33.76 -0.78 4.36
C GLU A 335 -33.67 -0.21 2.94
N ASN A 336 -33.13 1.00 2.81
CA ASN A 336 -32.98 1.73 1.55
C ASN A 336 -31.76 1.29 0.71
N SER A 337 -30.83 0.52 1.28
CA SER A 337 -29.69 0.01 0.51
C SER A 337 -30.16 -0.91 -0.62
N SER A 338 -29.65 -0.66 -1.82
CA SER A 338 -29.93 -1.44 -3.02
C SER A 338 -29.13 -2.74 -3.10
N THR A 339 -28.15 -2.94 -2.20
CA THR A 339 -27.30 -4.13 -2.17
C THR A 339 -27.54 -4.98 -0.93
N ASN A 340 -27.21 -6.27 -1.04
CA ASN A 340 -27.34 -7.20 0.07
C ASN A 340 -26.17 -7.13 1.06
N LEU A 341 -24.96 -6.83 0.58
CA LEU A 341 -23.79 -6.71 1.44
C LEU A 341 -23.66 -5.27 1.94
N ILE A 342 -23.69 -5.12 3.26
CA ILE A 342 -23.67 -3.81 3.92
C ILE A 342 -22.47 -3.74 4.84
N ILE A 343 -21.77 -2.62 4.77
CA ILE A 343 -20.62 -2.32 5.60
C ILE A 343 -20.91 -1.08 6.41
N ILE A 344 -20.93 -1.24 7.73
CA ILE A 344 -20.98 -0.10 8.65
C ILE A 344 -19.54 0.24 9.03
N LEU A 345 -19.14 1.46 8.69
CA LEU A 345 -17.83 2.01 9.02
C LEU A 345 -17.97 3.07 10.11
N ASP A 346 -17.21 2.92 11.18
CA ASP A 346 -17.06 3.96 12.18
C ASP A 346 -16.23 5.12 11.60
N SER A 347 -16.86 6.29 11.45
CA SER A 347 -16.21 7.50 10.97
C SER A 347 -14.95 7.89 11.75
N ASP A 348 -14.80 7.49 13.02
CA ASP A 348 -13.65 7.84 13.85
C ASP A 348 -12.39 7.05 13.51
N HIS A 349 -12.48 6.06 12.63
CA HIS A 349 -11.32 5.28 12.15
C HIS A 349 -11.11 5.38 10.63
N LEU A 350 -9.86 5.23 10.21
CA LEU A 350 -9.44 5.20 8.81
C LEU A 350 -8.83 3.83 8.54
N LEU A 351 -9.23 3.21 7.43
CA LEU A 351 -8.79 1.88 7.05
C LEU A 351 -8.11 1.92 5.68
N SER A 352 -7.08 1.07 5.52
CA SER A 352 -6.41 0.92 4.23
C SER A 352 -7.41 0.38 3.20
N PRO A 353 -7.44 0.89 1.96
CA PRO A 353 -8.34 0.36 0.94
C PRO A 353 -8.14 -1.13 0.70
N PHE A 354 -6.90 -1.63 0.82
CA PHE A 354 -6.63 -3.05 0.65
C PHE A 354 -7.18 -3.89 1.80
N PHE A 355 -7.08 -3.38 3.03
CA PHE A 355 -7.63 -4.03 4.20
C PHE A 355 -9.14 -4.20 4.08
N ILE A 356 -9.84 -3.14 3.65
CA ILE A 356 -11.28 -3.16 3.41
C ILE A 356 -11.62 -4.24 2.38
N SER A 357 -10.98 -4.23 1.21
CA SER A 357 -11.29 -5.19 0.15
C SER A 357 -11.02 -6.64 0.53
N GLU A 358 -9.91 -6.92 1.23
CA GLU A 358 -9.59 -8.29 1.65
C GLU A 358 -10.54 -8.79 2.74
N SER A 359 -10.92 -7.93 3.70
CA SER A 359 -11.89 -8.29 4.73
C SER A 359 -13.26 -8.63 4.16
N ILE A 360 -13.66 -7.93 3.09
CA ILE A 360 -14.91 -8.21 2.36
C ILE A 360 -14.80 -9.54 1.62
N ALA A 361 -13.70 -9.79 0.91
CA ALA A 361 -13.47 -11.04 0.20
C ALA A 361 -13.50 -12.25 1.15
N ASP A 362 -12.88 -12.13 2.32
CA ASP A 362 -12.90 -13.16 3.38
C ASP A 362 -14.31 -13.37 3.94
N PHE A 363 -15.08 -12.30 4.15
CA PHE A 363 -16.46 -12.41 4.61
C PHE A 363 -17.33 -13.16 3.58
N ILE A 364 -17.23 -12.79 2.31
CA ILE A 364 -18.00 -13.41 1.21
C ILE A 364 -17.68 -14.92 1.13
N LYS A 365 -16.41 -15.29 1.25
CA LYS A 365 -15.96 -16.70 1.23
C LYS A 365 -16.41 -17.49 2.46
N SER A 366 -16.30 -16.92 3.66
CA SER A 366 -16.50 -17.65 4.91
C SER A 366 -17.94 -17.64 5.43
N GLN A 367 -18.76 -16.66 5.01
CA GLN A 367 -20.14 -16.44 5.46
C GLN A 367 -20.29 -16.34 7.00
N LYS A 368 -19.18 -16.09 7.70
CA LYS A 368 -19.13 -15.87 9.15
C LYS A 368 -18.94 -14.37 9.38
N SER A 369 -19.69 -13.81 10.33
CA SER A 369 -19.42 -12.47 10.84
C SER A 369 -18.01 -12.46 11.44
N ILE A 370 -17.07 -11.81 10.76
CA ILE A 370 -15.72 -11.63 11.25
C ILE A 370 -15.81 -10.61 12.38
N SER A 371 -15.82 -11.07 13.63
CA SER A 371 -15.83 -10.20 14.82
C SER A 371 -14.45 -10.05 15.45
N LYS A 372 -13.40 -10.62 14.84
CA LYS A 372 -12.03 -10.57 15.35
C LYS A 372 -11.04 -10.67 14.20
N TYR A 373 -10.74 -9.53 13.59
CA TYR A 373 -9.35 -9.25 13.27
C TYR A 373 -8.88 -8.22 14.30
N GLU A 374 -7.72 -8.46 14.92
CA GLU A 374 -6.99 -7.42 15.63
C GLU A 374 -6.55 -6.40 14.59
N LEU A 375 -7.47 -5.50 14.29
CA LEU A 375 -7.33 -4.51 13.26
C LEU A 375 -6.40 -3.43 13.79
N ILE A 376 -5.46 -2.97 12.95
CA ILE A 376 -4.91 -1.62 13.04
C ILE A 376 -6.05 -0.66 12.70
N SER A 377 -7.02 -0.57 13.60
CA SER A 377 -8.04 0.45 13.58
C SER A 377 -7.37 1.65 14.22
N LEU A 378 -7.05 2.63 13.37
CA LEU A 378 -6.45 3.86 13.84
C LEU A 378 -7.56 4.62 14.59
N GLY A 379 -7.65 4.42 15.90
CA GLY A 379 -8.55 5.14 16.81
C GLY A 379 -7.93 6.49 17.11
N ILE A 380 -8.08 7.43 16.19
CA ILE A 380 -7.24 8.62 16.18
C ILE A 380 -8.01 9.85 16.67
N THR A 381 -7.48 10.55 17.67
CA THR A 381 -7.91 11.92 18.05
C THR A 381 -7.47 12.94 16.99
N ARG A 382 -8.29 13.13 15.94
CA ARG A 382 -7.91 13.67 14.59
C ARG A 382 -7.39 15.09 14.44
N LYS A 383 -7.19 15.84 15.52
CA LYS A 383 -6.74 17.23 15.43
C LYS A 383 -5.38 17.44 14.73
N PRO A 384 -4.32 16.63 14.93
CA PRO A 384 -3.01 16.96 14.37
C PRO A 384 -2.74 16.47 12.93
N TYR A 385 -3.46 15.48 12.39
CA TYR A 385 -3.15 14.89 11.07
C TYR A 385 -4.28 14.95 10.04
N PHE A 386 -5.48 15.46 10.37
CA PHE A 386 -6.58 15.60 9.41
C PHE A 386 -6.14 16.32 8.13
N ASN A 387 -5.44 17.45 8.25
CA ASN A 387 -4.97 18.21 7.09
C ASN A 387 -4.00 17.40 6.23
N ASN A 388 -3.15 16.58 6.86
CA ASN A 388 -2.16 15.77 6.13
C ASN A 388 -2.85 14.67 5.32
N VAL A 389 -3.75 13.90 5.96
CA VAL A 389 -4.50 12.86 5.24
C VAL A 389 -5.43 13.49 4.20
N LYS A 390 -6.09 14.61 4.49
CA LYS A 390 -6.92 15.32 3.50
C LYS A 390 -6.10 15.78 2.29
N LYS A 391 -4.88 16.28 2.51
CA LYS A 391 -4.00 16.74 1.43
C LYS A 391 -3.61 15.61 0.48
N HIS A 392 -3.33 14.43 1.02
CA HIS A 392 -2.81 13.30 0.24
C HIS A 392 -3.88 12.25 -0.13
N LEU A 393 -5.03 12.29 0.53
CA LEU A 393 -6.09 11.27 0.52
C LEU A 393 -5.54 9.84 0.64
N ASP A 394 -4.51 9.70 1.46
CA ASP A 394 -3.71 8.50 1.60
C ASP A 394 -3.39 8.33 3.09
N ILE A 395 -3.83 7.21 3.67
CA ILE A 395 -3.67 6.95 5.10
C ILE A 395 -2.23 6.53 5.46
N GLY A 396 -1.42 6.13 4.48
CA GLY A 396 -0.03 5.74 4.70
C GLY A 396 0.83 6.87 5.23
N VAL A 397 0.40 8.14 5.06
CA VAL A 397 1.08 9.33 5.63
C VAL A 397 1.04 9.38 7.16
N LEU A 398 0.30 8.48 7.80
CA LEU A 398 0.19 8.36 9.26
C LEU A 398 1.32 7.53 9.88
N ASN A 399 2.22 6.96 9.07
CA ASN A 399 3.37 6.16 9.52
C ASN A 399 4.32 6.90 10.47
N LYS A 400 4.33 8.24 10.41
CA LYS A 400 5.14 9.13 11.26
C LYS A 400 4.40 9.62 12.50
N VAL A 401 3.17 9.15 12.73
CA VAL A 401 2.35 9.54 13.89
C VAL A 401 2.29 8.37 14.86
N ASN A 402 2.53 8.61 16.15
CA ASN A 402 2.28 7.63 17.20
C ASN A 402 0.76 7.40 17.32
N VAL A 403 0.25 6.44 16.56
CA VAL A 403 -1.17 6.06 16.61
C VAL A 403 -1.35 4.87 17.53
N LYS A 404 -2.27 4.99 18.49
CA LYS A 404 -2.74 3.84 19.26
C LYS A 404 -3.64 2.98 18.38
N ILE A 405 -3.24 1.72 18.22
CA ILE A 405 -4.09 0.68 17.66
C ILE A 405 -5.10 0.30 18.75
N GLU A 406 -6.36 0.68 18.56
CA GLU A 406 -7.44 0.21 19.44
C GLU A 406 -8.22 -0.90 18.73
N ILE A 407 -8.32 -2.07 19.36
CA ILE A 407 -9.23 -3.13 18.91
C ILE A 407 -10.64 -2.71 19.33
N LEU A 408 -11.36 -2.06 18.42
CA LEU A 408 -12.77 -1.72 18.58
C LEU A 408 -13.60 -2.36 17.48
N LYS A 409 -14.93 -2.39 17.65
CA LYS A 409 -15.87 -2.79 16.58
C LYS A 409 -15.96 -1.66 15.55
N THR A 410 -14.90 -1.52 14.76
CA THR A 410 -14.70 -0.39 13.87
C THR A 410 -15.35 -0.55 12.50
N PHE A 411 -15.61 -1.80 12.16
CA PHE A 411 -15.91 -2.25 10.82
C PHE A 411 -16.82 -3.47 10.94
N LEU A 412 -18.07 -3.35 10.50
CA LEU A 412 -19.06 -4.43 10.56
C LEU A 412 -19.54 -4.76 9.15
N ILE A 413 -19.38 -6.02 8.74
CA ILE A 413 -19.92 -6.54 7.49
C ILE A 413 -21.08 -7.47 7.81
N PHE A 414 -22.20 -7.33 7.11
CA PHE A 414 -23.28 -8.30 7.15
C PHE A 414 -24.09 -8.37 5.85
N ASP A 415 -24.79 -9.50 5.69
CA ASP A 415 -25.65 -9.82 4.55
C ASP A 415 -27.13 -9.64 4.95
N LYS A 416 -27.80 -8.65 4.34
CA LYS A 416 -29.21 -8.31 4.56
C LYS A 416 -30.15 -9.49 4.31
N THR A 417 -29.79 -10.42 3.43
CA THR A 417 -30.64 -11.59 3.13
C THR A 417 -30.73 -12.56 4.30
N LYS A 418 -29.72 -12.60 5.17
CA LYS A 418 -29.56 -13.59 6.26
C LYS A 418 -30.06 -13.12 7.61
N ILE A 419 -30.53 -11.88 7.69
CA ILE A 419 -30.97 -11.22 8.92
C ILE A 419 -32.48 -10.97 8.81
N ASP A 420 -33.24 -11.47 9.79
CA ASP A 420 -34.61 -11.02 10.04
C ASP A 420 -34.55 -9.74 10.88
N PHE A 421 -34.89 -8.61 10.28
CA PHE A 421 -35.15 -7.37 11.01
C PHE A 421 -36.51 -7.47 11.72
N LYS A 422 -36.58 -8.20 12.84
CA LYS A 422 -37.71 -8.17 13.78
C LYS A 422 -37.28 -7.48 15.07
N ILE A 423 -37.88 -6.32 15.37
CA ILE A 423 -37.49 -5.47 16.51
C ILE A 423 -38.61 -5.46 17.54
N GLU A 424 -38.37 -6.04 18.71
CA GLU A 424 -39.21 -5.83 19.89
C GLU A 424 -38.78 -4.56 20.63
N MET A 425 -39.76 -3.69 20.92
CA MET A 425 -39.56 -2.51 21.76
C MET A 425 -39.48 -2.93 23.23
N CYS A 426 -38.28 -3.10 23.78
CA CYS A 426 -38.13 -3.19 25.24
C CYS A 426 -38.27 -1.79 25.87
N ASN A 427 -39.48 -1.47 26.33
CA ASN A 427 -39.74 -0.35 27.23
C ASN A 427 -39.11 -0.66 28.61
N PHE A 428 -37.94 -0.10 28.91
CA PHE A 428 -37.43 -0.09 30.29
C PHE A 428 -38.19 0.95 31.12
N LYS A 429 -39.29 0.54 31.77
CA LYS A 429 -39.82 1.27 32.93
C LYS A 429 -39.02 0.84 34.18
N SER A 430 -38.32 1.82 34.77
CA SER A 430 -37.85 1.90 36.17
C SER A 430 -37.49 0.59 36.89
N ILE A 431 -36.20 0.34 37.09
CA ILE A 431 -35.73 -0.56 38.16
C ILE A 431 -35.25 0.34 39.32
N LYS A 432 -36.02 0.35 40.43
CA LYS A 432 -35.56 0.83 41.73
C LYS A 432 -34.52 -0.15 42.26
N CYS A 433 -33.30 0.31 42.51
CA CYS A 433 -32.29 -0.48 43.19
C CYS A 433 -32.58 -0.53 44.69
N GLN A 434 -32.73 -1.73 45.25
CA GLN A 434 -32.49 -1.99 46.67
C GLN A 434 -31.27 -2.91 46.81
N ASN A 435 -30.30 -2.39 47.57
CA ASN A 435 -29.18 -3.01 48.29
C ASN A 435 -28.86 -4.49 48.03
N VAL A 436 -27.68 -4.77 47.46
CA VAL A 436 -26.82 -5.89 47.89
C VAL A 436 -25.34 -5.52 47.67
N THR A 437 -24.58 -5.47 48.77
CA THR A 437 -23.10 -5.44 48.82
C THR A 437 -22.56 -6.87 48.83
N PHE A 438 -21.56 -7.21 48.01
CA PHE A 438 -20.59 -8.29 48.33
C PHE A 438 -19.21 -8.09 47.65
N SER A 439 -18.19 -8.55 48.36
CA SER A 439 -16.74 -8.46 48.17
C SER A 439 -16.16 -9.52 47.21
N PHE A 440 -14.93 -9.29 46.73
CA PHE A 440 -14.18 -10.16 45.79
C PHE A 440 -13.31 -11.22 46.48
N SER A 441 -13.18 -12.42 45.89
CA SER A 441 -12.01 -13.32 45.97
C SER A 441 -11.93 -14.29 44.76
N HIS A 442 -10.74 -14.91 44.56
CA HIS A 442 -10.16 -15.43 43.31
C HIS A 442 -10.65 -16.78 42.70
N LYS A 443 -10.46 -16.88 41.36
CA LYS A 443 -10.18 -18.06 40.46
C LYS A 443 -11.31 -19.06 40.07
N PRO A 444 -11.17 -19.78 38.91
CA PRO A 444 -12.24 -19.96 37.91
C PRO A 444 -12.90 -21.35 37.92
N MET A 445 -14.17 -21.43 37.50
CA MET A 445 -14.84 -22.70 37.16
C MET A 445 -15.66 -22.57 35.87
N LEU A 446 -15.45 -23.54 34.98
CA LEU A 446 -16.27 -23.88 33.81
C LEU A 446 -17.70 -24.24 34.25
N TYR A 447 -18.70 -23.78 33.50
CA TYR A 447 -20.00 -24.45 33.41
C TYR A 447 -20.52 -24.39 31.97
N PHE A 448 -20.61 -25.57 31.36
CA PHE A 448 -21.48 -25.83 30.21
C PHE A 448 -22.93 -25.90 30.71
N GLY A 449 -23.85 -25.27 29.97
CA GLY A 449 -25.28 -25.32 30.25
C GLY A 449 -26.08 -24.78 29.08
N ILE A 450 -26.36 -25.65 28.11
CA ILE A 450 -27.28 -25.40 27.00
C ILE A 450 -28.70 -25.30 27.56
N LYS A 451 -29.38 -24.17 27.36
CA LYS A 451 -30.83 -24.11 27.12
C LYS A 451 -31.22 -22.75 26.52
N GLU A 452 -31.87 -22.85 25.36
CA GLU A 452 -32.58 -21.82 24.57
C GLU A 452 -31.77 -20.86 23.66
N LYS A 453 -32.08 -20.94 22.36
CA LYS A 453 -31.41 -20.30 21.21
C LYS A 453 -31.68 -18.79 21.12
N PHE A 454 -31.10 -18.01 22.03
CA PHE A 454 -30.76 -16.61 21.81
C PHE A 454 -29.24 -16.48 21.90
N PHE A 455 -28.58 -15.94 20.87
CA PHE A 455 -27.16 -15.60 20.97
C PHE A 455 -27.02 -14.38 21.87
N TRP A 456 -26.91 -14.61 23.18
CA TRP A 456 -26.42 -13.61 24.11
C TRP A 456 -24.90 -13.56 23.96
N LEU A 457 -24.37 -12.57 23.23
CA LEU A 457 -22.95 -12.20 23.39
C LEU A 457 -22.81 -11.52 24.77
N LYS A 458 -22.59 -12.32 25.81
CA LYS A 458 -22.19 -11.86 27.14
C LYS A 458 -20.66 -11.79 27.14
N PHE A 459 -20.09 -10.62 26.82
CA PHE A 459 -18.67 -10.36 27.06
C PHE A 459 -18.53 -9.49 28.29
N GLN A 460 -17.93 -10.09 29.33
CA GLN A 460 -17.58 -9.45 30.58
C GLN A 460 -16.35 -8.58 30.30
N LEU A 461 -16.48 -7.25 30.45
CA LEU A 461 -15.37 -6.31 30.32
C LEU A 461 -15.27 -5.48 31.60
N PHE A 462 -14.09 -5.57 32.21
CA PHE A 462 -13.67 -4.81 33.37
C PHE A 462 -13.75 -3.29 33.10
N PHE A 463 -14.42 -2.60 34.01
CA PHE A 463 -14.36 -1.18 34.39
C PHE A 463 -13.56 -0.21 33.51
N PHE A 464 -14.25 0.66 32.76
CA PHE A 464 -14.53 2.09 33.09
C PHE A 464 -15.20 2.74 31.86
N ASN A 465 -16.45 3.18 32.02
CA ASN A 465 -17.23 4.09 31.15
C ASN A 465 -16.95 4.10 29.62
N LYS A 466 -17.50 3.14 28.87
CA LYS A 466 -17.82 3.29 27.43
C LYS A 466 -19.20 2.66 27.15
N PHE A 467 -20.14 3.44 26.61
CA PHE A 467 -21.50 3.01 26.26
C PHE A 467 -21.54 2.38 24.86
N TYR A 468 -22.07 1.16 24.72
CA TYR A 468 -22.12 0.42 23.45
C TYR A 468 -23.45 0.61 22.67
N LEU A 469 -23.38 0.48 21.34
CA LEU A 469 -24.51 0.26 20.42
C LEU A 469 -25.08 -1.15 20.64
N ARG A 470 -26.41 -1.29 20.64
CA ARG A 470 -27.10 -2.57 20.85
C ARG A 470 -28.02 -2.84 19.65
N LEU A 471 -27.45 -3.34 18.56
CA LEU A 471 -28.21 -3.83 17.41
C LEU A 471 -28.61 -5.29 17.66
N PHE A 472 -29.92 -5.56 17.64
CA PHE A 472 -30.47 -6.91 17.74
C PHE A 472 -30.58 -7.50 16.33
N PHE A 473 -29.86 -8.59 16.09
CA PHE A 473 -29.91 -9.33 14.83
C PHE A 473 -30.49 -10.72 15.08
N LYS A 474 -31.58 -11.07 14.40
CA LYS A 474 -32.13 -12.42 14.43
C LYS A 474 -31.73 -13.12 13.14
N LYS A 475 -31.03 -14.24 13.23
CA LYS A 475 -30.69 -15.06 12.05
C LYS A 475 -32.00 -15.57 11.45
N LYS A 476 -32.19 -15.42 10.13
CA LYS A 476 -33.29 -16.11 9.44
C LYS A 476 -33.16 -17.61 9.72
N LYS A 477 -34.20 -18.19 10.33
CA LYS A 477 -34.31 -19.65 10.36
C LYS A 477 -34.51 -20.09 8.91
N SER A 478 -33.63 -20.97 8.44
CA SER A 478 -33.82 -21.71 7.20
C SER A 478 -34.97 -22.69 7.38
#